data_AF-A0A8T1MMG5-F1
#
_entry.id   AF-A0A8T1MMG5-F1
#
_cell.length_a   1.000
_cell.length_b   1.000
_cell.length_c   1.000
_cell.angle_alpha   90.00
_cell.angle_beta   90.00
_cell.angle_gamma   90.00
#
_symmetry.space_group_name_H-M   'P 1'
#
loop_
_entity.id
_entity.type
_entity.pdbx_description
1 polymer ?
#
loop_
_entity_poly.entity_id
_entity_poly.type
_entity_poly.pdbx_seq_one_letter_code
_entity_poly.pdbx_strand_id
1 'polypeptide(L)'
;MNCEEHSFNFVVEGPEIEELVSAVFHTILFHRTLPALDFKDGSVSYNSYLGTRDVDCENFPLTYVCVNSDQLIDRVIGPIHSFGDSLRADVSSGGSACGSISLEFAIQRKGTWGLGSEPSVWERWTINLRIKAVGPGERDERRQELADQLHEKIMHILVLVNSPNSHMPSLGSSQMETEHIIEFSIADISPYRFNIHYNTNTSQVRGVGFGTRRLLKHV
;
A
#
# COMPACT_ATOMS: atom_id res chain seq x y z
N MET A 1 -0.90 -20.29 4.82
CA MET A 1 -1.60 -19.44 3.84
C MET A 1 -0.51 -18.85 2.98
N ASN A 2 -0.53 -19.10 1.68
CA ASN A 2 0.45 -18.50 0.78
C ASN A 2 0.03 -17.04 0.55
N CYS A 3 0.99 -16.12 0.56
CA CYS A 3 0.73 -14.72 0.22
C CYS A 3 0.34 -14.62 -1.26
N GLU A 4 -0.76 -13.96 -1.58
CA GLU A 4 -1.06 -13.53 -2.95
C GLU A 4 -0.16 -12.33 -3.28
N GLU A 5 0.54 -12.38 -4.40
CA GLU A 5 1.51 -11.34 -4.78
C GLU A 5 1.21 -10.79 -6.18
N HIS A 6 1.15 -9.47 -6.27
CA HIS A 6 0.94 -8.73 -7.50
C HIS A 6 2.02 -7.67 -7.66
N SER A 7 2.49 -7.47 -8.90
CA SER A 7 3.60 -6.57 -9.19
C SER A 7 3.34 -5.79 -10.47
N PHE A 8 3.49 -4.46 -10.39
CA PHE A 8 3.34 -3.53 -11.50
C PHE A 8 4.65 -2.79 -11.73
N ASN A 9 4.92 -2.43 -12.98
CA ASN A 9 6.13 -1.72 -13.36
C ASN A 9 5.73 -0.44 -14.10
N PHE A 10 6.30 0.69 -13.70
CA PHE A 10 6.09 1.97 -14.35
C PHE A 10 7.41 2.70 -14.56
N VAL A 11 7.42 3.54 -15.59
CA VAL A 11 8.47 4.54 -15.81
C VAL A 11 7.81 5.91 -15.66
N VAL A 12 8.37 6.75 -14.79
CA VAL A 12 7.75 8.02 -14.37
C VAL A 12 8.76 9.16 -14.34
N GLU A 13 8.27 10.39 -14.35
CA GLU A 13 9.01 11.55 -13.87
C GLU A 13 8.80 11.74 -12.35
N GLY A 14 9.72 12.48 -11.73
CA GLY A 14 9.71 12.70 -10.28
C GLY A 14 8.39 13.23 -9.69
N PRO A 15 7.69 14.19 -10.34
CA PRO A 15 6.41 14.70 -9.85
C PRO A 15 5.23 13.73 -9.92
N GLU A 16 5.32 12.67 -10.72
CA GLU A 16 4.19 11.75 -10.98
C GLU A 16 4.08 10.62 -9.95
N ILE A 17 5.11 10.44 -9.11
CA ILE A 17 5.26 9.29 -8.22
C ILE A 17 4.09 9.21 -7.24
N GLU A 18 3.81 10.32 -6.54
CA GLU A 18 2.81 10.38 -5.48
C GLU A 18 1.41 10.05 -6.02
N GLU A 19 1.03 10.66 -7.14
CA GLU A 19 -0.30 10.48 -7.73
C GLU A 19 -0.50 9.08 -8.29
N LEU A 20 0.52 8.54 -8.97
CA LEU A 20 0.47 7.18 -9.51
C LEU A 20 0.34 6.13 -8.41
N VAL A 21 1.17 6.24 -7.37
CA VAL A 21 1.15 5.28 -6.25
C VAL A 21 -0.17 5.42 -5.48
N SER A 22 -0.65 6.64 -5.27
CA SER A 22 -1.93 6.89 -4.60
C SER A 22 -3.11 6.30 -5.38
N ALA A 23 -3.15 6.47 -6.70
CA ALA A 23 -4.19 5.91 -7.56
C ALA A 23 -4.27 4.38 -7.44
N VAL A 24 -3.12 3.69 -7.46
CA VAL A 24 -3.05 2.24 -7.30
C VAL A 24 -3.47 1.81 -5.89
N PHE A 25 -2.87 2.39 -4.85
CA PHE A 25 -3.12 1.98 -3.47
C PHE A 25 -4.54 2.28 -3.01
N HIS A 26 -5.11 3.43 -3.37
CA HIS A 26 -6.48 3.74 -3.02
C HIS A 26 -7.49 2.87 -3.77
N THR A 27 -7.22 2.48 -5.01
CA THR A 27 -8.05 1.49 -5.73
C THR A 27 -8.09 0.16 -4.98
N ILE A 28 -6.94 -0.33 -4.51
CA ILE A 28 -6.84 -1.58 -3.75
C ILE A 28 -7.54 -1.44 -2.39
N LEU A 29 -7.23 -0.37 -1.65
CA LEU A 29 -7.81 -0.11 -0.32
C LEU A 29 -9.32 0.04 -0.37
N PHE A 30 -9.88 0.59 -1.45
CA PHE A 30 -11.33 0.65 -1.64
C PHE A 30 -11.97 -0.75 -1.59
N HIS A 31 -11.33 -1.76 -2.16
CA HIS A 31 -11.80 -3.16 -2.16
C HIS A 31 -11.36 -3.96 -0.92
N ARG A 32 -10.61 -3.32 -0.02
CA ARG A 32 -10.10 -3.90 1.24
C ARG A 32 -10.52 -3.07 2.45
N THR A 33 -11.53 -2.25 2.28
CA THR A 33 -12.15 -1.44 3.34
C THR A 33 -13.62 -1.77 3.45
N LEU A 34 -14.04 -2.16 4.65
CA LEU A 34 -15.44 -2.39 4.97
C LEU A 34 -16.05 -1.11 5.58
N PRO A 35 -17.37 -0.89 5.46
CA PRO A 35 -18.05 -0.01 6.40
C PRO A 35 -17.76 -0.43 7.84
N ALA A 36 -17.83 0.49 8.79
CA ALA A 36 -17.62 0.17 10.20
C ALA A 36 -18.46 -1.03 10.64
N LEU A 37 -17.76 -2.08 11.12
CA LEU A 37 -18.36 -3.29 11.63
C LEU A 37 -18.86 -3.05 13.06
N ASP A 38 -20.06 -3.53 13.33
CA ASP A 38 -20.69 -3.52 14.65
C ASP A 38 -21.03 -4.96 15.05
N PHE A 39 -20.57 -5.36 16.23
CA PHE A 39 -20.72 -6.70 16.77
C PHE A 39 -21.71 -6.64 17.94
N LYS A 40 -22.95 -7.09 17.71
CA LYS A 40 -24.02 -7.08 18.72
C LYS A 40 -24.67 -8.44 18.83
N ASP A 41 -24.75 -8.96 20.05
CA ASP A 41 -25.41 -10.22 20.39
C ASP A 41 -24.95 -11.43 19.53
N GLY A 42 -23.66 -11.47 19.17
CA GLY A 42 -23.09 -12.51 18.32
C GLY A 42 -23.41 -12.37 16.82
N SER A 43 -24.02 -11.26 16.41
CA SER A 43 -24.24 -10.88 15.01
C SER A 43 -23.26 -9.80 14.56
N VAL A 44 -22.88 -9.85 13.28
CA VAL A 44 -22.04 -8.83 12.62
C VAL A 44 -22.94 -8.01 11.71
N SER A 45 -22.87 -6.69 11.85
CA SER A 45 -23.62 -5.74 11.02
C SER A 45 -22.74 -4.56 10.62
N TYR A 46 -23.21 -3.75 9.68
CA TYR A 46 -22.59 -2.48 9.33
C TYR A 46 -23.41 -1.35 9.95
N ASN A 47 -22.77 -0.40 10.64
CA ASN A 47 -23.43 0.76 11.23
C ASN A 47 -23.14 2.08 10.47
N SER A 48 -22.49 1.99 9.32
CA SER A 48 -22.09 3.11 8.46
C SER A 48 -22.12 2.71 6.98
N TYR A 49 -21.70 3.63 6.10
CA TYR A 49 -21.58 3.41 4.66
C TYR A 49 -20.17 3.77 4.20
N LEU A 50 -19.67 3.07 3.19
CA LEU A 50 -18.37 3.39 2.59
C LEU A 50 -18.53 4.59 1.64
N GLY A 51 -18.20 5.80 2.11
CA GLY A 51 -18.19 7.00 1.28
C GLY A 51 -17.04 7.00 0.27
N THR A 52 -17.22 7.70 -0.84
CA THR A 52 -16.23 7.81 -1.93
C THR A 52 -15.81 9.25 -2.18
N ARG A 53 -14.60 9.43 -2.71
CA ARG A 53 -14.03 10.72 -3.13
C ARG A 53 -13.29 10.52 -4.45
N ASP A 54 -13.59 11.35 -5.43
CA ASP A 54 -12.84 11.43 -6.68
C ASP A 54 -11.61 12.33 -6.46
N VAL A 55 -10.46 11.93 -7.00
CA VAL A 55 -9.19 12.65 -6.89
C VAL A 55 -8.58 12.79 -8.27
N ASP A 56 -8.48 14.04 -8.74
CA ASP A 56 -7.86 14.38 -10.01
C ASP A 56 -6.34 14.43 -9.87
N CYS A 57 -5.62 13.83 -10.81
CA CYS A 57 -4.17 13.93 -10.91
C CYS A 57 -3.77 15.19 -11.70
N GLU A 58 -2.83 15.95 -11.17
CA GLU A 58 -2.27 17.17 -11.78
C GLU A 58 -1.18 16.82 -12.81
N ASN A 59 -0.40 15.75 -12.58
CA ASN A 59 0.77 15.42 -13.40
C ASN A 59 0.45 14.52 -14.60
N PHE A 60 -0.75 13.94 -14.70
CA PHE A 60 -1.22 13.19 -15.88
C PHE A 60 -2.75 13.12 -15.89
N PRO A 61 -3.40 12.95 -17.07
CA PRO A 61 -4.86 13.04 -17.18
C PRO A 61 -5.57 11.78 -16.67
N LEU A 62 -5.73 11.67 -15.35
CA LEU A 62 -6.44 10.57 -14.69
C LEU A 62 -7.16 11.07 -13.44
N THR A 63 -8.32 10.49 -13.15
CA THR A 63 -9.05 10.66 -11.89
C THR A 63 -9.22 9.28 -11.27
N TYR A 64 -8.88 9.12 -9.98
CA TYR A 64 -9.09 7.87 -9.25
C TYR A 64 -10.08 8.06 -8.10
N VAL A 65 -10.67 6.96 -7.65
CA VAL A 65 -11.61 6.95 -6.51
C VAL A 65 -10.90 6.43 -5.27
N CYS A 66 -11.10 7.10 -4.13
CA CYS A 66 -10.68 6.60 -2.83
C CYS A 66 -11.83 6.57 -1.82
N VAL A 67 -11.61 5.85 -0.72
CA VAL A 67 -12.51 5.89 0.44
C VAL A 67 -12.48 7.30 1.04
N ASN A 68 -13.65 7.87 1.30
CA ASN A 68 -13.79 9.19 1.89
C ASN A 68 -13.47 9.17 3.40
N SER A 69 -12.19 9.00 3.74
CA SER A 69 -11.69 8.96 5.11
C SER A 69 -10.32 9.62 5.18
N ASP A 70 -10.25 10.82 5.77
CA ASP A 70 -9.00 11.56 5.89
C ASP A 70 -7.96 10.80 6.73
N GLN A 71 -8.40 10.09 7.77
CA GLN A 71 -7.52 9.22 8.57
C GLN A 71 -6.88 8.09 7.76
N LEU A 72 -7.61 7.49 6.81
CA LEU A 72 -7.04 6.47 5.93
C LEU A 72 -6.10 7.09 4.91
N ILE A 73 -6.47 8.24 4.33
CA ILE A 73 -5.65 8.99 3.38
C ILE A 73 -4.32 9.39 4.03
N ASP A 74 -4.34 9.94 5.24
CA ASP A 74 -3.15 10.36 5.98
C ASP A 74 -2.21 9.18 6.28
N ARG A 75 -2.75 7.99 6.57
CA ARG A 75 -1.96 6.76 6.78
C ARG A 75 -1.26 6.28 5.51
N VAL A 76 -1.83 6.59 4.34
CA VAL A 76 -1.29 6.17 3.04
C VAL A 76 -0.28 7.18 2.52
N ILE A 77 -0.58 8.47 2.65
CA ILE A 77 0.19 9.54 2.01
C ILE A 77 1.59 9.73 2.62
N GLY A 78 1.75 9.53 3.93
CA GLY A 78 3.04 9.66 4.62
C GLY A 78 4.13 8.73 4.06
N PRO A 79 3.89 7.40 3.98
CA PRO A 79 4.81 6.46 3.34
C PRO A 79 5.07 6.75 1.86
N ILE A 80 4.05 7.19 1.11
CA ILE A 80 4.19 7.52 -0.33
C ILE A 80 5.12 8.73 -0.51
N HIS A 81 4.93 9.81 0.25
CA HIS A 81 5.85 10.96 0.21
C HIS A 81 7.28 10.57 0.59
N SER A 82 7.43 9.79 1.66
CA SER A 82 8.75 9.32 2.12
C SER A 82 9.48 8.52 1.04
N PHE A 83 8.75 7.67 0.31
CA PHE A 83 9.26 6.93 -0.84
C PHE A 83 9.63 7.85 -2.00
N GLY A 84 8.74 8.76 -2.40
CA GLY A 84 8.98 9.72 -3.49
C GLY A 84 10.22 10.58 -3.25
N ASP A 85 10.36 11.12 -2.04
CA ASP A 85 11.52 11.92 -1.63
C ASP A 85 12.82 11.12 -1.67
N SER A 86 12.78 9.89 -1.15
CA SER A 86 13.94 8.99 -1.13
C SER A 86 14.35 8.60 -2.55
N LEU A 87 13.39 8.31 -3.43
CA LEU A 87 13.66 7.91 -4.80
C LEU A 87 14.17 9.08 -5.66
N ARG A 88 13.63 10.29 -5.48
CA ARG A 88 14.13 11.51 -6.15
C ARG A 88 15.55 11.88 -5.69
N ALA A 89 15.86 11.70 -4.40
CA ALA A 89 17.21 11.91 -3.90
C ALA A 89 18.23 10.98 -4.59
N ASP A 90 17.86 9.73 -4.86
CA ASP A 90 18.73 8.75 -5.52
C ASP A 90 19.08 9.12 -6.97
N VAL A 91 18.17 9.80 -7.70
CA VAL A 91 18.41 10.26 -9.09
C VAL A 91 19.62 11.18 -9.17
N SER A 92 19.80 12.02 -8.13
CA SER A 92 20.88 12.99 -8.05
C SER A 92 22.28 12.35 -8.04
N SER A 93 22.35 11.03 -7.79
CA SER A 93 23.59 10.25 -7.73
C SER A 93 23.98 9.53 -9.04
N GLY A 94 23.08 9.45 -10.05
CA GLY A 94 23.32 8.57 -11.20
C GLY A 94 22.45 8.78 -12.45
N GLY A 95 21.66 9.85 -12.55
CA GLY A 95 20.87 10.19 -13.76
C GLY A 95 19.62 9.34 -13.99
N SER A 96 19.41 8.28 -13.21
CA SER A 96 18.17 7.51 -13.08
C SER A 96 18.12 6.83 -11.71
N ALA A 97 16.93 6.57 -11.20
CA ALA A 97 16.73 5.83 -9.96
C ALA A 97 15.64 4.77 -10.13
N CYS A 98 15.76 3.67 -9.38
CA CYS A 98 14.75 2.63 -9.31
C CYS A 98 14.42 2.34 -7.85
N GLY A 99 13.17 2.00 -7.58
CA GLY A 99 12.72 1.63 -6.27
C GLY A 99 11.38 0.92 -6.35
N SER A 100 10.95 0.37 -5.23
CA SER A 100 9.66 -0.28 -5.10
C SER A 100 8.94 0.16 -3.83
N ILE A 101 7.61 0.21 -3.90
CA ILE A 101 6.73 0.41 -2.76
C ILE A 101 5.65 -0.65 -2.77
N SER A 102 5.36 -1.22 -1.61
CA SER A 102 4.44 -2.33 -1.43
C SER A 102 3.37 -1.99 -0.40
N LEU A 103 2.12 -2.28 -0.76
CA LEU A 103 0.97 -2.33 0.15
C LEU A 103 0.75 -3.79 0.54
N GLU A 104 0.81 -4.09 1.84
CA GLU A 104 0.72 -5.45 2.37
C GLU A 104 -0.44 -5.57 3.35
N PHE A 105 -1.34 -6.51 3.12
CA PHE A 105 -2.36 -6.88 4.11
C PHE A 105 -1.86 -8.05 4.94
N ALA A 106 -1.97 -7.92 6.27
CA ALA A 106 -1.37 -8.87 7.19
C ALA A 106 -2.27 -9.23 8.37
N ILE A 107 -2.16 -10.48 8.81
CA ILE A 107 -2.80 -10.99 10.02
C ILE A 107 -1.81 -10.81 11.17
N GLN A 108 -2.13 -9.91 12.12
CA GLN A 108 -1.36 -9.69 13.33
C GLN A 108 -1.65 -10.78 14.36
N ARG A 109 -0.99 -11.93 14.23
CA ARG A 109 -1.14 -13.00 15.22
C ARG A 109 -0.72 -12.49 16.60
N LYS A 110 -1.39 -12.97 17.66
CA LYS A 110 -0.90 -12.84 19.04
C LYS A 110 0.11 -13.95 19.27
N GLY A 111 1.33 -13.60 19.67
CA GLY A 111 2.38 -14.58 19.95
C GLY A 111 1.97 -15.48 21.10
N THR A 112 2.21 -16.78 20.97
CA THR A 112 2.15 -17.72 22.10
C THR A 112 3.43 -17.58 22.91
N TRP A 113 3.31 -17.41 24.23
CA TRP A 113 4.44 -17.48 25.18
C TRP A 113 5.55 -16.42 25.04
N GLY A 114 5.19 -15.13 25.04
CA GLY A 114 6.17 -14.03 25.21
C GLY A 114 7.18 -13.84 24.07
N LEU A 115 7.14 -14.69 23.03
CA LEU A 115 7.76 -14.41 21.74
C LEU A 115 6.80 -13.54 20.94
N GLY A 116 7.31 -12.42 20.40
CA GLY A 116 6.57 -11.68 19.38
C GLY A 116 6.29 -12.59 18.18
N SER A 117 5.06 -12.57 17.67
CA SER A 117 4.76 -13.20 16.38
C SER A 117 4.85 -12.17 15.27
N GLU A 118 5.58 -12.53 14.22
CA GLU A 118 5.64 -11.75 13.00
C GLU A 118 4.26 -11.74 12.30
N PRO A 119 3.79 -10.60 11.77
CA PRO A 119 2.57 -10.55 10.99
C PRO A 119 2.61 -11.51 9.81
N SER A 120 1.53 -12.26 9.59
CA SER A 120 1.41 -13.14 8.41
C SER A 120 0.79 -12.35 7.27
N VAL A 121 1.60 -11.91 6.31
CA VAL A 121 1.12 -11.26 5.08
C VAL A 121 0.31 -12.28 4.26
N TRP A 122 -0.89 -11.88 3.84
CA TRP A 122 -1.78 -12.72 3.02
C TRP A 122 -1.98 -12.16 1.61
N GLU A 123 -1.74 -10.86 1.40
CA GLU A 123 -1.81 -10.21 0.09
C GLU A 123 -0.80 -9.06 0.02
N ARG A 124 -0.08 -8.95 -1.11
CA ARG A 124 0.96 -7.95 -1.35
C ARG A 124 0.83 -7.37 -2.75
N TRP A 125 0.76 -6.05 -2.84
CA TRP A 125 0.74 -5.28 -4.09
C TRP A 125 1.98 -4.42 -4.18
N THR A 126 2.86 -4.71 -5.14
CA THR A 126 4.14 -4.02 -5.32
C THR A 126 4.14 -3.17 -6.57
N ILE A 127 4.54 -1.91 -6.44
CA ILE A 127 4.76 -0.99 -7.55
C ILE A 127 6.26 -0.77 -7.67
N ASN A 128 6.83 -1.17 -8.80
CA ASN A 128 8.23 -0.91 -9.15
C ASN A 128 8.29 0.30 -10.06
N LEU A 129 9.07 1.30 -9.64
CA LEU A 129 9.22 2.55 -10.36
C LEU A 129 10.64 2.71 -10.87
N ARG A 130 10.75 3.23 -12.09
CA ARG A 130 11.98 3.80 -12.63
C ARG A 130 11.75 5.27 -12.94
N ILE A 131 12.58 6.15 -12.39
CA ILE A 131 12.57 7.56 -12.73
C ILE A 131 13.36 7.77 -14.03
N LYS A 132 12.75 8.43 -15.01
CA LYS A 132 13.39 8.85 -16.26
C LYS A 132 12.92 10.26 -16.61
N ALA A 133 13.87 11.18 -16.80
CA ALA A 133 13.56 12.53 -17.27
C ALA A 133 13.15 12.51 -18.74
N VAL A 134 12.15 13.31 -19.11
CA VAL A 134 11.64 13.44 -20.48
C VAL A 134 11.85 14.86 -21.00
N GLY A 135 12.26 14.98 -22.25
CA GLY A 135 12.47 16.27 -22.90
C GLY A 135 11.14 17.03 -23.10
N PRO A 136 11.15 18.38 -23.19
CA PRO A 136 9.93 19.18 -23.27
C PRO A 136 8.94 18.79 -24.38
N GLY A 137 9.44 18.36 -25.54
CA GLY A 137 8.62 18.03 -26.71
C GLY A 137 7.86 16.70 -26.61
N GLU A 138 8.26 15.81 -25.69
CA GLU A 138 7.68 14.47 -25.52
C GLU A 138 6.81 14.38 -24.25
N ARG A 139 6.74 15.46 -23.46
CA ARG A 139 6.13 15.43 -22.13
C ARG A 139 4.64 15.13 -22.16
N ASP A 140 3.88 15.79 -23.03
CA ASP A 140 2.42 15.62 -23.06
C ASP A 140 2.01 14.24 -23.56
N GLU A 141 2.67 13.74 -24.62
CA GLU A 141 2.46 12.40 -25.14
C GLU A 141 2.75 11.35 -24.06
N ARG A 142 3.89 11.46 -23.38
CA ARG A 142 4.26 10.51 -22.32
C ARG A 142 3.34 10.60 -21.10
N ARG A 143 2.82 11.78 -20.73
CA ARG A 143 1.81 11.90 -19.67
C ARG A 143 0.52 11.15 -20.03
N GLN A 144 0.10 11.22 -21.30
CA GLN A 144 -1.05 10.45 -21.78
C GLN A 144 -0.75 8.94 -21.77
N GLU A 145 0.42 8.51 -22.24
CA GLU A 145 0.84 7.11 -22.20
C GLU A 145 0.86 6.55 -20.77
N LEU A 146 1.33 7.35 -19.80
CA LEU A 146 1.31 6.98 -18.38
C LEU A 146 -0.12 6.80 -17.87
N ALA A 147 -1.02 7.72 -18.21
CA ALA A 147 -2.43 7.64 -17.83
C ALA A 147 -3.10 6.40 -18.43
N ASP A 148 -2.87 6.10 -19.70
CA ASP A 148 -3.42 4.93 -20.38
C ASP A 148 -2.88 3.62 -19.76
N GLN A 149 -1.58 3.57 -19.47
CA GLN A 149 -0.96 2.43 -18.79
C GLN A 149 -1.52 2.24 -17.38
N LEU A 150 -1.67 3.31 -16.60
CA LEU A 150 -2.21 3.25 -15.25
C LEU A 150 -3.69 2.84 -15.27
N HIS A 151 -4.48 3.33 -16.24
CA HIS A 151 -5.86 2.92 -16.45
C HIS A 151 -5.96 1.40 -16.70
N GLU A 152 -5.12 0.85 -17.59
CA GLU A 152 -5.06 -0.60 -17.82
C GLU A 152 -4.74 -1.37 -16.54
N LYS A 153 -3.78 -0.89 -15.73
CA LYS A 153 -3.43 -1.55 -14.46
C LYS A 153 -4.52 -1.45 -13.42
N ILE A 154 -5.23 -0.32 -13.33
CA ILE A 154 -6.40 -0.18 -12.46
C ILE A 154 -7.47 -1.19 -12.86
N MET A 155 -7.82 -1.29 -14.15
CA MET A 155 -8.78 -2.29 -14.63
C MET A 155 -8.34 -3.71 -14.32
N HIS A 156 -7.04 -4.01 -14.45
CA HIS A 156 -6.49 -5.30 -14.06
C HIS A 156 -6.61 -5.57 -12.55
N ILE A 157 -6.33 -4.58 -11.70
CA ILE A 157 -6.56 -4.68 -10.24
C ILE A 157 -8.02 -5.02 -9.97
N LEU A 158 -8.97 -4.34 -10.62
CA LEU A 158 -10.40 -4.61 -10.44
C LEU A 158 -10.77 -6.05 -10.80
N VAL A 159 -10.18 -6.62 -11.84
CA VAL A 159 -10.37 -8.04 -12.20
C VAL A 159 -9.82 -8.96 -11.11
N LEU A 160 -8.63 -8.66 -10.57
CA LEU A 160 -7.98 -9.48 -9.54
C LEU A 160 -8.74 -9.45 -8.21
N VAL A 161 -9.06 -8.26 -7.69
CA VAL A 161 -9.71 -8.09 -6.37
C VAL A 161 -11.15 -8.61 -6.34
N ASN A 162 -11.82 -8.66 -7.50
CA ASN A 162 -13.17 -9.21 -7.65
C ASN A 162 -13.19 -10.65 -8.19
N SER A 163 -12.02 -11.30 -8.32
CA SER A 163 -11.93 -12.69 -8.76
C SER A 163 -12.62 -13.60 -7.74
N PRO A 164 -13.42 -14.60 -8.18
CA PRO A 164 -13.97 -15.62 -7.28
C PRO A 164 -12.91 -16.42 -6.52
N ASN A 165 -11.66 -16.40 -7.01
CA ASN A 165 -10.52 -17.06 -6.38
C ASN A 165 -9.71 -16.12 -5.46
N SER A 166 -10.05 -14.83 -5.37
CA SER A 166 -9.35 -13.90 -4.48
C SER A 166 -9.58 -14.32 -3.03
N HIS A 167 -8.50 -14.66 -2.33
CA HIS A 167 -8.59 -15.07 -0.94
C HIS A 167 -8.77 -13.86 -0.02
N MET A 168 -9.77 -13.91 0.87
CA MET A 168 -9.92 -12.95 1.96
C MET A 168 -9.99 -13.70 3.31
N PRO A 169 -9.27 -13.25 4.36
CA PRO A 169 -9.37 -13.85 5.67
C PRO A 169 -10.79 -13.81 6.21
N SER A 170 -11.25 -14.93 6.79
CA SER A 170 -12.55 -15.01 7.45
C SER A 170 -12.62 -14.09 8.67
N LEU A 171 -13.73 -13.36 8.80
CA LEU A 171 -14.01 -12.55 9.99
C LEU A 171 -14.61 -13.42 11.10
N GLY A 172 -14.31 -13.07 12.35
CA GLY A 172 -14.88 -13.69 13.52
C GLY A 172 -16.29 -13.18 13.84
N SER A 173 -16.87 -13.69 14.93
CA SER A 173 -18.18 -13.30 15.43
C SER A 173 -18.14 -12.14 16.43
N SER A 174 -16.95 -11.70 16.80
CA SER A 174 -16.72 -10.57 17.72
C SER A 174 -15.56 -9.69 17.27
N GLN A 175 -15.50 -8.48 17.81
CA GLN A 175 -14.38 -7.55 17.60
C GLN A 175 -13.06 -8.19 18.04
N MET A 176 -13.01 -8.85 19.21
CA MET A 176 -11.80 -9.50 19.72
C MET A 176 -11.31 -10.63 18.79
N GLU A 177 -12.23 -11.38 18.18
CA GLU A 177 -11.88 -12.40 17.20
C GLU A 177 -11.43 -11.81 15.86
N THR A 178 -11.69 -10.53 15.60
CA THR A 178 -11.47 -9.91 14.28
C THR A 178 -10.37 -8.84 14.29
N GLU A 179 -10.02 -8.28 15.45
CA GLU A 179 -9.09 -7.15 15.63
C GLU A 179 -7.66 -7.43 15.15
N HIS A 180 -7.32 -8.69 14.92
CA HIS A 180 -6.04 -9.14 14.41
C HIS A 180 -5.96 -9.11 12.87
N ILE A 181 -7.09 -8.93 12.21
CA ILE A 181 -7.26 -8.86 10.74
C ILE A 181 -7.78 -7.48 10.32
N ILE A 182 -8.66 -6.87 11.12
CA ILE A 182 -9.31 -5.59 10.83
C ILE A 182 -8.79 -4.49 11.75
N GLU A 183 -8.64 -3.29 11.19
CA GLU A 183 -8.32 -2.06 11.89
C GLU A 183 -9.60 -1.34 12.32
N PHE A 184 -9.81 -1.22 13.64
CA PHE A 184 -10.99 -0.58 14.23
C PHE A 184 -10.72 0.84 14.74
N SER A 185 -9.48 1.33 14.67
CA SER A 185 -9.13 2.68 15.15
C SER A 185 -9.49 3.80 14.18
N ILE A 186 -9.95 3.48 12.97
CA ILE A 186 -10.37 4.49 11.99
C ILE A 186 -11.88 4.67 12.09
N ALA A 187 -12.34 5.91 12.26
CA ALA A 187 -13.76 6.21 12.37
C ALA A 187 -14.53 5.82 11.09
N ASP A 188 -15.75 5.32 11.27
CA ASP A 188 -16.75 5.01 10.22
C ASP A 188 -16.35 3.97 9.17
N ILE A 189 -15.16 3.39 9.24
CA ILE A 189 -14.70 2.33 8.35
C ILE A 189 -13.94 1.24 9.13
N SER A 190 -13.73 0.10 8.49
CA SER A 190 -13.04 -1.06 9.05
C SER A 190 -12.15 -1.70 7.99
N PRO A 191 -11.00 -1.08 7.65
CA PRO A 191 -10.07 -1.67 6.69
C PRO A 191 -9.39 -2.92 7.22
N TYR A 192 -9.04 -3.82 6.31
CA TYR A 192 -8.06 -4.86 6.63
C TYR A 192 -6.76 -4.19 7.09
N ARG A 193 -6.10 -4.78 8.10
CA ARG A 193 -4.82 -4.29 8.58
C ARG A 193 -3.80 -4.35 7.46
N PHE A 194 -3.21 -3.20 7.17
CA PHE A 194 -2.21 -3.05 6.14
C PHE A 194 -0.97 -2.35 6.65
N ASN A 195 0.16 -2.58 5.98
CA ASN A 195 1.38 -1.81 6.11
C ASN A 195 1.83 -1.36 4.72
N ILE A 196 2.57 -0.25 4.67
CA ILE A 196 3.24 0.22 3.46
C ILE A 196 4.74 0.23 3.71
N HIS A 197 5.48 -0.44 2.84
CA HIS A 197 6.93 -0.56 2.91
C HIS A 197 7.54 -0.15 1.57
N TYR A 198 8.73 0.44 1.58
CA TYR A 198 9.41 0.79 0.34
C TYR A 198 10.91 0.49 0.39
N ASN A 199 11.48 0.29 -0.78
CA ASN A 199 12.91 0.09 -0.99
C ASN A 199 13.40 1.04 -2.08
N THR A 200 14.47 1.76 -1.77
CA THR A 200 15.28 2.50 -2.76
C THR A 200 16.74 2.08 -2.60
N ASN A 201 17.59 2.43 -3.56
CA ASN A 201 19.01 2.09 -3.50
C ASN A 201 19.70 2.62 -2.23
N THR A 202 19.26 3.77 -1.70
CA THR A 202 19.78 4.33 -0.45
C THR A 202 19.16 3.75 0.82
N SER A 203 17.94 3.19 0.77
CA SER A 203 17.30 2.55 1.93
C SER A 203 18.08 1.34 2.44
N GLN A 204 18.85 0.66 1.59
CA GLN A 204 19.74 -0.43 2.02
C GLN A 204 20.95 0.05 2.84
N VAL A 205 21.42 1.29 2.64
CA VAL A 205 22.61 1.83 3.31
C VAL A 205 22.30 2.33 4.72
N ARG A 206 21.05 2.74 5.00
CA ARG A 206 20.62 3.17 6.35
C ARG A 206 20.26 2.01 7.30
N GLY A 207 20.28 0.77 6.80
CA GLY A 207 19.98 -0.45 7.55
C GLY A 207 21.20 -1.23 8.04
N VAL A 208 22.23 -0.59 8.58
CA VAL A 208 23.32 -1.28 9.30
C VAL A 208 23.57 -0.61 10.64
N GLY A 209 23.04 -1.21 11.71
CA GLY A 209 23.19 -0.66 13.05
C GLY A 209 22.74 -1.52 14.24
N PHE A 210 22.51 -2.83 14.08
CA PHE A 210 22.49 -3.74 15.23
C PHE A 210 23.71 -4.66 15.18
N GLY A 211 24.83 -4.13 15.69
CA GLY A 211 26.02 -4.92 15.98
C GLY A 211 25.67 -5.99 17.01
N THR A 212 25.70 -7.25 16.58
CA THR A 212 25.74 -8.38 17.52
C THR A 212 27.08 -8.34 18.25
N ARG A 213 27.08 -7.81 19.48
CA ARG A 213 28.18 -8.06 20.42
C ARG A 213 28.20 -9.54 20.74
N ARG A 214 29.12 -10.28 20.11
CA ARG A 214 29.54 -11.61 20.57
C ARG A 214 30.14 -11.45 21.98
N LEU A 215 29.41 -11.89 23.00
CA LEU A 215 29.95 -12.11 24.34
C LEU A 215 30.82 -13.37 24.29
N LEU A 216 32.14 -13.17 24.21
CA LEU A 216 33.12 -14.17 24.61
C LEU A 216 33.02 -14.33 26.13
N LYS A 217 32.57 -15.49 26.59
CA LYS A 217 32.69 -15.88 28.00
C LYS A 217 34.14 -16.28 28.25
N HIS A 218 34.81 -15.55 29.13
CA HIS A 218 35.98 -16.01 29.84
C HIS A 218 35.60 -16.35 31.29
N VAL A 219 36.29 -17.38 31.79
CA VAL A 219 36.28 -18.04 33.11
C VAL A 219 35.26 -19.15 33.25
#